data_AF-A0A0Q4IUZ0-F1
#
_entry.id   AF-A0A0Q4IUZ0-F1
#
_cell.length_a   1.000
_cell.length_b   1.000
_cell.length_c   1.000
_cell.angle_alpha   90.00
_cell.angle_beta   90.00
_cell.angle_gamma   90.00
#
_symmetry.space_group_name_H-M   'P 1'
#
loop_
_entity.id
_entity.type
_entity.pdbx_description
1 polymer ?
#
loop_
_entity_poly.entity_id
_entity_poly.type
_entity_poly.pdbx_seq_one_letter_code
_entity_poly.pdbx_strand_id
1 'polypeptide(L)'
;MSTLLTLALAYAAFRFLPGVLAEFVATLIGIRLVVSNHGARKRLLAPTATSVITASTWDRRPTRAERRALQHALHAALDLTTFTSLLPHVAVRSYKIVNFIGRA
;
A
#
# COMPACT_ATOMS: atom_id res chain seq x y z
N MET A 1 -8.19 38.43 27.66
CA MET A 1 -8.52 38.00 26.29
C MET A 1 -7.50 37.02 25.70
N SER A 2 -6.19 37.19 25.94
CA SER A 2 -5.16 36.28 25.40
C SER A 2 -5.26 34.83 25.93
N THR A 3 -5.61 34.65 27.20
CA THR A 3 -5.68 33.33 27.86
C THR A 3 -6.84 32.44 27.39
N LEU A 4 -7.98 33.05 27.04
CA LEU A 4 -9.12 32.31 26.49
C LEU A 4 -8.87 31.88 25.04
N LEU A 5 -8.15 32.71 24.27
CA LEU A 5 -7.74 32.39 22.90
C LEU A 5 -6.73 31.26 22.86
N THR A 6 -5.75 31.24 23.76
CA THR A 6 -4.76 30.14 23.84
C THR A 6 -5.41 28.83 24.28
N LEU A 7 -6.38 28.86 25.21
CA LEU A 7 -7.15 27.68 25.60
C LEU A 7 -8.03 27.14 24.47
N ALA A 8 -8.69 28.02 23.72
CA ALA A 8 -9.50 27.63 22.56
C ALA A 8 -8.64 27.01 21.44
N LEU A 9 -7.45 27.59 21.19
CA LEU A 9 -6.48 27.03 20.24
C LEU A 9 -5.91 25.69 20.70
N ALA A 10 -5.58 25.54 21.99
CA ALA A 10 -5.10 24.27 22.54
C ALA A 10 -6.18 23.18 22.46
N TYR A 11 -7.43 23.53 22.74
CA TYR A 11 -8.56 22.62 22.64
C TYR A 11 -8.83 22.21 21.18
N ALA A 12 -8.82 23.18 20.24
CA ALA A 12 -8.91 22.90 18.82
C ALA A 12 -7.76 22.00 18.36
N ALA A 13 -6.52 22.31 18.75
CA ALA A 13 -5.36 21.49 18.44
C ALA A 13 -5.53 20.05 18.95
N PHE A 14 -5.98 19.86 20.20
CA PHE A 14 -6.27 18.53 20.76
C PHE A 14 -7.41 17.80 20.04
N ARG A 15 -8.38 18.53 19.51
CA ARG A 15 -9.51 17.96 18.76
C ARG A 15 -9.10 17.51 17.37
N PHE A 16 -8.23 18.26 16.69
CA PHE A 16 -7.79 17.99 15.32
C PHE A 16 -6.55 17.10 15.24
N LEU A 17 -5.65 17.14 16.22
CA LEU A 17 -4.45 16.28 16.29
C LEU A 17 -4.75 14.80 16.04
N PRO A 18 -5.72 14.16 16.73
CA PRO A 18 -5.96 12.73 16.57
C PRO A 18 -6.47 12.38 15.17
N GLY A 19 -7.23 13.28 14.53
CA GLY A 19 -7.66 13.09 13.13
C GLY A 19 -6.49 13.16 12.16
N VAL A 20 -5.61 14.14 12.33
CA VAL A 20 -4.40 14.30 11.50
C VAL A 20 -3.43 13.14 11.71
N LEU A 21 -3.25 12.69 12.96
CA LEU A 21 -2.46 11.50 13.29
C LEU A 21 -3.04 10.23 12.66
N ALA A 22 -4.35 10.02 12.75
CA ALA A 22 -5.00 8.87 12.14
C ALA A 22 -4.85 8.89 10.61
N GLU A 23 -4.99 10.06 9.98
CA GLU A 23 -4.80 10.21 8.54
C GLU A 23 -3.33 9.96 8.13
N PHE A 24 -2.38 10.41 8.95
CA PHE A 24 -0.95 10.16 8.75
C PHE A 24 -0.58 8.67 8.86
N VAL A 25 -1.10 7.99 9.89
CA VAL A 25 -0.93 6.56 10.08
C VAL A 25 -1.56 5.78 8.92
N ALA A 26 -2.77 6.15 8.50
CA ALA A 26 -3.43 5.54 7.37
C ALA A 26 -2.64 5.74 6.06
N THR A 27 -2.09 6.94 5.82
CA THR A 27 -1.25 7.18 4.63
C THR A 27 0.02 6.35 4.64
N LEU A 28 0.69 6.18 5.79
CA LEU A 28 1.86 5.31 5.94
C LEU A 28 1.52 3.85 5.64
N ILE A 29 0.40 3.34 6.19
CA ILE A 29 -0.09 1.99 5.92
C ILE A 29 -0.38 1.82 4.42
N GLY A 30 -1.06 2.79 3.81
CA GLY A 30 -1.36 2.81 2.39
C GLY A 30 -0.10 2.80 1.52
N ILE A 31 0.91 3.60 1.85
CA ILE A 31 2.21 3.62 1.14
C ILE A 31 2.87 2.23 1.23
N ARG A 32 2.92 1.64 2.42
CA ARG A 32 3.53 0.30 2.62
C ARG A 32 2.80 -0.78 1.81
N LEU A 33 1.47 -0.77 1.79
CA LEU A 33 0.65 -1.69 1.01
C LEU A 33 0.90 -1.51 -0.50
N VAL A 34 0.91 -0.28 -1.00
CA VAL A 34 1.16 0.02 -2.42
C VAL A 34 2.56 -0.44 -2.84
N VAL A 35 3.59 -0.16 -2.03
CA VAL A 35 4.97 -0.61 -2.30
C VAL A 35 5.07 -2.14 -2.28
N SER A 36 4.48 -2.79 -1.29
CA SER A 36 4.46 -4.26 -1.18
C SER A 36 3.79 -4.89 -2.39
N ASN A 37 2.63 -4.38 -2.79
CA ASN A 37 1.88 -4.88 -3.93
C ASN A 37 2.61 -4.59 -5.26
N HIS A 38 3.24 -3.43 -5.41
CA HIS A 38 4.07 -3.13 -6.58
C HIS A 38 5.30 -4.05 -6.67
N GLY A 39 5.93 -4.36 -5.54
CA GLY A 39 7.03 -5.33 -5.46
C GLY A 39 6.59 -6.76 -5.77
N ALA A 40 5.45 -7.20 -5.23
CA ALA A 40 4.87 -8.51 -5.51
C ALA A 40 4.49 -8.65 -7.00
N ARG A 41 3.85 -7.62 -7.57
CA ARG A 41 3.51 -7.54 -8.99
C ARG A 41 4.77 -7.56 -9.86
N LYS A 42 5.82 -6.82 -9.51
CA LYS A 42 7.11 -6.89 -10.22
C LYS A 42 7.73 -8.28 -10.14
N ARG A 43 7.66 -8.98 -9.00
CA ARG A 43 8.20 -10.35 -8.88
C ARG A 43 7.40 -11.39 -9.65
N LEU A 44 6.08 -11.22 -9.73
CA LEU A 44 5.20 -12.12 -10.47
C LEU A 44 5.19 -11.87 -11.98
N LEU A 45 5.34 -10.60 -12.40
CA LEU A 45 5.39 -10.20 -13.81
C LEU A 45 6.81 -10.04 -14.35
N ALA A 46 7.84 -10.07 -13.49
CA ALA A 46 9.21 -10.11 -13.96
C ALA A 46 9.31 -11.33 -14.88
N PRO A 47 9.75 -11.16 -16.13
CA PRO A 47 10.06 -12.30 -16.97
C PRO A 47 11.10 -13.09 -16.20
N THR A 48 10.69 -14.27 -15.70
CA THR A 48 11.61 -15.18 -15.03
C THR A 48 12.78 -15.32 -15.98
N ALA A 49 14.00 -14.98 -15.56
CA ALA A 49 15.17 -15.00 -16.44
C ALA A 49 15.46 -16.39 -17.06
N THR A 50 14.67 -17.40 -16.68
CA THR A 50 14.67 -18.77 -17.19
C THR A 50 13.51 -19.09 -18.15
N SER A 51 12.50 -18.23 -18.33
CA SER A 51 11.33 -18.54 -19.15
C SER A 51 11.42 -17.90 -20.53
N VAL A 52 12.15 -18.56 -21.41
CA VAL A 52 11.62 -18.73 -22.78
C VAL A 52 10.30 -19.46 -22.57
N ILE A 53 9.17 -18.77 -22.71
CA ILE A 53 7.84 -19.36 -22.53
C ILE A 53 7.59 -20.27 -23.74
N THR A 54 8.20 -21.45 -23.73
CA THR A 54 7.83 -22.54 -24.64
C THR A 54 6.53 -23.15 -24.15
N ALA A 55 5.66 -23.58 -25.07
CA ALA A 55 4.39 -24.26 -24.74
C ALA A 55 4.57 -25.43 -23.75
N SER A 56 5.76 -26.03 -23.70
CA SER A 56 6.13 -27.10 -22.74
C SER A 56 6.21 -26.67 -21.26
N THR A 57 6.24 -25.37 -20.96
CA THR A 57 6.29 -24.88 -19.56
C THR A 57 4.90 -24.65 -18.95
N TRP A 58 3.83 -24.70 -19.75
CA TRP A 58 2.45 -24.52 -19.28
C TRP A 58 1.95 -25.71 -18.44
N ASP A 59 2.48 -26.92 -18.69
CA ASP A 59 2.17 -28.13 -17.91
C ASP A 59 3.00 -28.25 -16.62
N ARG A 60 3.92 -27.31 -16.36
CA ARG A 60 4.75 -27.36 -15.15
C ARG A 60 3.89 -27.07 -13.93
N ARG A 61 3.79 -28.04 -13.03
CA ARG A 61 3.13 -27.83 -11.73
C ARG A 61 3.92 -26.77 -10.92
N PRO A 62 3.23 -25.77 -10.36
CA PRO A 62 3.88 -24.70 -9.61
C PRO A 62 4.53 -25.23 -8.34
N THR A 63 5.75 -24.78 -8.06
CA THR A 63 6.51 -25.19 -6.88
C THR A 63 5.87 -24.68 -5.59
N ARG A 64 6.21 -25.30 -4.44
CA ARG A 64 5.70 -24.82 -3.13
C ARG A 64 6.10 -23.37 -2.85
N ALA A 65 7.27 -22.94 -3.31
CA ALA A 65 7.74 -21.56 -3.15
C ALA A 65 6.92 -20.57 -3.99
N GLU A 66 6.63 -20.90 -5.25
CA GLU A 66 5.78 -20.10 -6.14
C GLU A 66 4.35 -19.99 -5.59
N ARG A 67 3.78 -21.09 -5.09
CA ARG A 67 2.45 -21.08 -4.47
C ARG A 67 2.40 -20.16 -3.25
N ARG A 68 3.42 -20.19 -2.39
CA ARG A 68 3.52 -19.28 -1.23
C ARG A 68 3.65 -17.82 -1.65
N ALA A 69 4.48 -17.55 -2.66
CA ALA A 69 4.64 -16.19 -3.19
C ALA A 69 3.33 -15.65 -3.77
N LEU A 70 2.60 -16.48 -4.54
CA LEU A 70 1.29 -16.13 -5.09
C LEU A 70 0.25 -15.91 -4.00
N GLN A 71 0.22 -16.76 -2.97
CA GLN A 71 -0.69 -16.59 -1.83
C GLN A 71 -0.41 -15.29 -1.06
N HIS A 72 0.86 -14.94 -0.83
CA HIS A 72 1.24 -13.66 -0.22
C HIS A 72 0.83 -12.47 -1.08
N ALA A 73 1.03 -12.56 -2.41
CA ALA A 73 0.62 -11.51 -3.32
C ALA A 73 -0.91 -11.33 -3.35
N LEU A 74 -1.68 -12.42 -3.33
CA LEU A 74 -3.14 -12.37 -3.25
C LEU A 74 -3.61 -11.74 -1.94
N HIS A 75 -3.02 -12.11 -0.80
CA HIS A 75 -3.34 -11.48 0.48
C HIS A 75 -3.05 -9.98 0.45
N ALA A 76 -1.86 -9.58 -0.02
CA ALA A 76 -1.51 -8.17 -0.15
C ALA A 76 -2.45 -7.40 -1.10
N ALA A 77 -2.93 -8.05 -2.16
CA ALA A 77 -3.91 -7.47 -3.08
C ALA A 77 -5.28 -7.28 -2.41
N LEU A 78 -5.74 -8.28 -1.63
CA LEU A 78 -6.99 -8.18 -0.87
C LEU A 78 -6.92 -7.11 0.23
N ASP A 79 -5.80 -7.04 0.96
CA ASP A 79 -5.58 -6.02 1.98
C ASP A 79 -5.59 -4.62 1.37
N LEU A 80 -4.93 -4.46 0.21
CA LEU A 80 -4.94 -3.20 -0.53
C LEU A 80 -6.34 -2.85 -1.04
N THR A 81 -7.10 -3.83 -1.53
CA THR A 81 -8.48 -3.60 -2.00
C THR A 81 -9.40 -3.17 -0.85
N THR A 82 -9.28 -3.84 0.29
CA THR A 82 -10.02 -3.51 1.51
C THR A 82 -9.66 -2.11 2.00
N PHE A 83 -8.36 -1.80 2.03
CA PHE A 83 -7.86 -0.46 2.38
C PHE A 83 -8.38 0.62 1.43
N THR A 84 -8.37 0.37 0.12
CA THR A 84 -8.90 1.33 -0.88
C THR A 84 -10.40 1.56 -0.75
N SER A 85 -11.15 0.55 -0.33
CA SER A 85 -12.59 0.65 -0.11
C SER A 85 -12.91 1.45 1.16
N LEU A 86 -12.18 1.18 2.25
CA LEU A 86 -12.39 1.87 3.52
C LEU A 86 -11.92 3.33 3.52
N LEU A 87 -10.81 3.61 2.83
CA LEU A 87 -10.15 4.92 2.86
C LEU A 87 -9.74 5.36 1.44
N PRO A 88 -10.70 5.65 0.54
CA PRO A 88 -10.41 5.92 -0.87
C PRO A 88 -9.53 7.16 -1.06
N HIS A 89 -9.74 8.22 -0.28
CA HIS A 89 -8.94 9.45 -0.35
C HIS A 89 -7.48 9.22 0.06
N VAL A 90 -7.26 8.44 1.12
CA VAL A 90 -5.93 8.08 1.61
C VAL A 90 -5.22 7.18 0.59
N ALA A 91 -5.92 6.22 0.01
CA ALA A 91 -5.36 5.33 -1.00
C ALA A 91 -4.89 6.09 -2.25
N VAL A 92 -5.70 7.01 -2.79
CA VAL A 92 -5.30 7.86 -3.93
C VAL A 92 -4.06 8.68 -3.59
N ARG A 93 -3.99 9.22 -2.37
CA ARG A 93 -2.82 9.99 -1.89
C ARG A 93 -1.57 9.11 -1.80
N SER A 94 -1.67 7.93 -1.20
CA SER A 94 -0.57 6.97 -1.10
C SER A 94 -0.06 6.53 -2.48
N TYR A 95 -0.96 6.28 -3.44
CA TYR A 95 -0.58 5.98 -4.83
C TYR A 95 0.19 7.11 -5.51
N LYS A 96 -0.24 8.37 -5.34
CA LYS A 96 0.46 9.54 -5.87
C LYS A 96 1.87 9.67 -5.28
N ILE A 97 2.00 9.49 -3.96
CA ILE A 97 3.29 9.58 -3.26
C ILE A 97 4.25 8.50 -3.76
N VAL A 98 3.80 7.24 -3.85
CA VAL A 98 4.65 6.14 -4.33
C VAL A 98 5.07 6.34 -5.80
N ASN A 99 4.17 6.80 -6.66
CA ASN A 99 4.51 7.10 -8.06
C ASN A 99 5.48 8.28 -8.19
N PHE A 100 5.42 9.28 -7.31
CA PHE A 100 6.37 10.38 -7.28
C PHE A 100 7.76 9.89 -6.84
N ILE A 101 7.83 9.12 -5.76
CA ILE A 101 9.09 8.56 -5.25
C ILE A 101 9.72 7.58 -6.24
N GLY A 102 8.92 6.77 -6.95
CA GLY A 102 9.42 5.81 -7.93
C GLY A 102 9.86 6.41 -9.27
N ARG A 103 9.65 7.72 -9.49
CA ARG A 103 10.08 8.47 -10.70
C ARG A 103 11.28 9.40 -10.44
N ALA A 104 11.58 9.70 -9.18
CA ALA A 104 12.78 10.43 -8.77
C ALA A 104 13.98 9.47 -8.69
#